data_AF-A0A7C4PJZ2-F1
#
_entry.id   AF-A0A7C4PJZ2-F1
#
_cell.length_a   1.000
_cell.length_b   1.000
_cell.length_c   1.000
_cell.angle_alpha   90.00
_cell.angle_beta   90.00
_cell.angle_gamma   90.00
#
_symmetry.space_group_name_H-M   'P 1'
#
loop_
_entity.id
_entity.type
_entity.pdbx_description
1 polymer ?
#
loop_
_entity_poly.entity_id
_entity_poly.type
_entity_poly.pdbx_seq_one_letter_code
_entity_poly.pdbx_strand_id
1 'polypeptide(L)'
;MTNPIFSFDAGNRRRRNRVFFGLILILAGFLLLLQRFTNFEFRNWWALFLLIPAFGALSTGWLVYQNTGRINESVRGSLNGSLLLLTIAAMFLANLDWAIWWPLVVIVPGIILLLNGFSLPGSFERERPLALRLHRPWIGWSGLGVLFLGVGFLINQLGIFNPAAILPHWWAIAILIPAFGGIVTAFRLLASGNGFQWAAISNLLTTSIFGIVGVIALTGLDWNLLFPIFIIATGILLLLGVFRR
;
A
#
# COMPACT_ATOMS: atom_id res chain seq x y z
N MET A 1 53.88 6.60 -3.03
CA MET A 1 53.02 5.73 -3.86
C MET A 1 51.62 6.33 -3.85
N THR A 2 51.28 7.09 -4.89
CA THR A 2 50.02 7.85 -5.01
C THR A 2 49.02 7.03 -5.83
N ASN A 3 47.89 6.67 -5.22
CA ASN A 3 46.79 6.00 -5.92
C ASN A 3 46.05 7.02 -6.81
N PRO A 4 45.90 6.76 -8.13
CA PRO A 4 45.04 7.58 -8.96
C PRO A 4 43.57 7.26 -8.66
N ILE A 5 42.81 8.27 -8.23
CA ILE A 5 41.37 8.21 -8.06
C ILE A 5 40.73 8.22 -9.46
N PHE A 6 40.06 7.13 -9.82
CA PHE A 6 39.27 7.03 -11.05
C PHE A 6 38.16 8.08 -11.07
N SER A 7 38.25 9.06 -11.99
CA SER A 7 37.25 10.09 -12.25
C SER A 7 36.63 9.92 -13.65
N PHE A 8 36.08 8.75 -13.96
CA PHE A 8 35.32 8.51 -15.17
C PHE A 8 33.92 8.01 -14.81
N ASP A 9 32.90 8.90 -14.82
CA ASP A 9 31.51 8.55 -15.24
C ASP A 9 30.43 9.63 -15.03
N ALA A 10 30.74 10.79 -14.45
CA ALA A 10 29.70 11.81 -14.21
C ALA A 10 29.16 12.47 -15.50
N GLY A 11 30.01 12.66 -16.51
CA GLY A 11 29.65 13.34 -17.77
C GLY A 11 28.65 12.56 -18.63
N ASN A 12 28.76 11.23 -18.65
CA ASN A 12 27.98 10.38 -19.55
C ASN A 12 26.51 10.25 -19.10
N ARG A 13 26.27 10.19 -17.78
CA ARG A 13 24.90 10.14 -17.21
C ARG A 13 24.11 11.42 -17.48
N ARG A 14 24.74 12.60 -17.34
CA ARG A 14 24.08 13.90 -17.62
C ARG A 14 23.75 14.09 -19.10
N ARG A 15 24.59 13.59 -20.01
CA ARG A 15 24.35 13.65 -21.45
C ARG A 15 23.22 12.70 -21.87
N ARG A 16 23.22 11.48 -21.34
CA ARG A 16 22.16 10.48 -21.59
C ARG A 16 20.77 10.95 -21.13
N ASN A 17 20.68 11.55 -19.94
CA ASN A 17 19.40 12.08 -19.45
C ASN A 17 18.89 13.24 -20.33
N ARG A 18 19.77 14.13 -20.81
CA ARG A 18 19.36 15.22 -21.72
C ARG A 18 18.86 14.72 -23.06
N VAL A 19 19.53 13.72 -23.65
CA VAL A 19 19.09 13.10 -24.91
C VAL A 19 17.74 12.40 -24.74
N PHE A 20 17.56 11.68 -23.63
CA PHE A 20 16.30 11.02 -23.30
C PHE A 20 15.13 12.01 -23.15
N PHE A 21 15.32 13.09 -22.38
CA PHE A 21 14.32 14.17 -22.25
C PHE A 21 14.03 14.86 -23.59
N GLY A 22 15.05 15.09 -24.41
CA GLY A 22 14.88 15.65 -25.76
C GLY A 22 14.02 14.75 -26.66
N LEU A 23 14.27 13.45 -26.65
CA LEU A 23 13.48 12.46 -27.39
C LEU A 23 12.01 12.44 -26.96
N ILE A 24 11.74 12.50 -25.65
CA ILE A 24 10.38 12.56 -25.11
C ILE A 24 9.65 13.81 -25.61
N LEU A 25 10.32 14.97 -25.59
CA LEU A 25 9.74 16.23 -26.08
C LEU A 25 9.45 16.20 -27.58
N ILE A 26 10.33 15.61 -28.38
CA ILE A 26 10.13 15.43 -29.83
C ILE A 26 8.92 14.51 -30.08
N LEU A 27 8.84 13.38 -29.38
CA LEU A 27 7.73 12.44 -29.52
C LEU A 27 6.39 13.07 -29.12
N ALA A 28 6.39 13.85 -28.03
CA ALA A 28 5.22 14.58 -27.57
C ALA A 28 4.78 15.66 -28.58
N GLY A 29 5.72 16.45 -29.11
CA GLY A 29 5.46 17.45 -30.14
C GLY A 29 4.92 16.82 -31.42
N PHE A 30 5.45 15.67 -31.83
CA PHE A 30 4.99 14.91 -32.99
C PHE A 30 3.56 14.40 -32.81
N LEU A 31 3.23 13.82 -31.65
CA LEU A 31 1.86 13.36 -31.33
C LEU A 31 0.85 14.51 -31.33
N LEU A 32 1.23 15.67 -30.79
CA LEU A 32 0.40 16.88 -30.81
C LEU A 32 0.15 17.39 -32.23
N LEU A 33 1.16 17.35 -33.11
CA LEU A 33 1.01 17.69 -34.52
C LEU A 33 0.10 16.70 -35.24
N LEU A 34 0.28 15.39 -35.00
CA LEU A 34 -0.54 14.35 -35.63
C LEU A 34 -2.02 14.55 -35.28
N GLN A 35 -2.35 14.78 -34.01
CA GLN A 35 -3.72 15.04 -33.56
C GLN A 35 -4.38 16.24 -34.26
N ARG A 36 -3.60 17.28 -34.56
CA ARG A 36 -4.10 18.47 -35.26
C ARG A 36 -4.38 18.21 -36.74
N PHE A 37 -3.67 17.26 -37.37
CA PHE A 37 -3.78 17.00 -38.80
C PHE A 37 -4.73 15.85 -39.17
N THR A 38 -4.91 14.83 -38.31
CA THR A 38 -5.62 13.60 -38.70
C THR A 38 -7.00 13.40 -38.06
N ASN A 39 -7.54 14.36 -37.32
CA ASN A 39 -8.79 14.21 -36.54
C ASN A 39 -8.79 12.95 -35.62
N PHE A 40 -7.61 12.41 -35.31
CA PHE A 40 -7.47 11.22 -34.47
C PHE A 40 -7.48 11.65 -33.00
N GLU A 41 -8.61 11.44 -32.32
CA GLU A 41 -8.75 11.76 -30.90
C GLU A 41 -8.06 10.72 -30.01
N PHE A 42 -6.73 10.81 -29.88
CA PHE A 42 -6.01 10.04 -28.86
C PHE A 42 -6.23 10.68 -27.48
N ARG A 43 -7.39 10.38 -26.88
CA ARG A 43 -7.75 10.84 -25.53
C ARG A 43 -6.74 10.28 -24.52
N ASN A 44 -6.32 11.13 -23.57
CA ASN A 44 -5.37 10.77 -22.51
C ASN A 44 -3.94 10.38 -22.96
N TRP A 45 -3.48 10.84 -24.13
CA TRP A 45 -2.10 10.63 -24.61
C TRP A 45 -1.01 11.01 -23.59
N TRP A 46 -1.30 12.00 -22.74
CA TRP A 46 -0.40 12.45 -21.67
C TRP A 46 -0.08 11.34 -20.65
N ALA A 47 -0.92 10.32 -20.52
CA ALA A 47 -0.67 9.19 -19.63
C ALA A 47 0.53 8.34 -20.09
N LEU A 48 1.00 8.49 -21.34
CA LEU A 48 2.31 7.97 -21.77
C LEU A 48 3.47 8.54 -20.94
N PHE A 49 3.35 9.78 -20.43
CA PHE A 49 4.35 10.35 -19.54
C PHE A 49 4.41 9.64 -18.19
N LEU A 50 3.30 9.05 -17.71
CA LEU A 50 3.27 8.26 -16.48
C LEU A 50 4.00 6.91 -16.65
N LEU A 51 4.01 6.36 -17.86
CA LEU A 51 4.72 5.12 -18.15
C LEU A 51 6.24 5.28 -18.04
N ILE A 52 6.79 6.47 -18.31
CA ILE A 52 8.24 6.71 -18.26
C ILE A 52 8.83 6.43 -16.86
N PRO A 53 8.37 7.08 -15.77
CA PRO A 53 8.86 6.76 -14.43
C PRO A 53 8.43 5.36 -13.97
N ALA A 54 7.28 4.84 -14.41
CA ALA A 54 6.83 3.50 -14.08
C ALA A 54 7.78 2.41 -14.62
N PHE A 55 8.12 2.48 -15.91
CA PHE A 55 9.11 1.58 -16.53
C PHE A 55 10.52 1.83 -16.00
N GLY A 56 10.87 3.08 -15.70
CA GLY A 56 12.12 3.41 -15.01
C GLY A 56 12.27 2.62 -13.72
N ALA A 57 11.28 2.70 -12.83
CA ALA A 57 11.27 1.96 -11.56
C ALA A 57 11.21 0.43 -11.75
N LEU A 58 10.43 -0.08 -12.72
CA LEU A 58 10.43 -1.52 -13.04
C LEU A 58 11.79 -2.01 -13.50
N SER A 59 12.45 -1.26 -14.40
CA SER A 59 13.77 -1.63 -14.92
C SER A 59 14.83 -1.70 -13.82
N THR A 60 14.81 -0.76 -12.87
CA THR A 60 15.73 -0.78 -11.73
C THR A 60 15.46 -1.98 -10.83
N GLY A 61 14.18 -2.28 -10.56
CA GLY A 61 13.79 -3.47 -9.79
C GLY A 61 14.24 -4.77 -10.48
N TRP A 62 14.05 -4.86 -11.79
CA TRP A 62 14.44 -6.03 -12.60
C TRP A 62 15.96 -6.23 -12.62
N LEU A 63 16.73 -5.14 -12.77
CA LEU A 63 18.20 -5.20 -12.75
C LEU A 63 18.73 -5.64 -11.37
N VAL A 64 18.16 -5.13 -10.29
CA VAL A 64 18.50 -5.59 -8.93
C VAL A 64 18.14 -7.06 -8.74
N TYR A 65 16.99 -7.49 -9.25
CA TYR A 65 16.57 -8.90 -9.19
C TYR A 65 17.54 -9.81 -9.96
N GLN A 66 17.93 -9.45 -11.19
CA GLN A 66 18.91 -10.22 -11.97
C GLN A 66 20.27 -10.32 -11.26
N ASN A 67 20.76 -9.22 -10.69
CA ASN A 67 22.07 -9.19 -10.04
C ASN A 67 22.11 -9.98 -8.73
N THR A 68 20.98 -10.04 -8.01
CA THR A 68 20.91 -10.70 -6.69
C THR A 68 20.26 -12.08 -6.73
N GLY A 69 19.58 -12.42 -7.84
CA GLY A 69 18.79 -13.64 -8.02
C GLY A 69 17.60 -13.78 -7.05
N ARG A 70 17.26 -12.73 -6.27
CA ARG A 70 16.32 -12.82 -5.15
C ARG A 70 15.48 -11.54 -5.01
N ILE A 71 14.27 -11.68 -4.46
CA ILE A 71 13.37 -10.54 -4.20
C ILE A 71 13.75 -9.88 -2.87
N ASN A 72 14.53 -8.80 -2.92
CA ASN A 72 14.92 -7.99 -1.76
C ASN A 72 14.00 -6.74 -1.57
N GLU A 73 14.30 -5.90 -0.58
CA GLU A 73 13.51 -4.68 -0.31
C GLU A 73 13.55 -3.67 -1.44
N SER A 74 14.69 -3.54 -2.12
CA SER A 74 14.85 -2.63 -3.26
C SER A 74 13.99 -3.07 -4.45
N VAL A 75 13.91 -4.38 -4.71
CA VAL A 75 13.00 -4.94 -5.74
C VAL A 75 11.55 -4.67 -5.37
N ARG A 76 11.16 -4.91 -4.11
CA ARG A 76 9.80 -4.65 -3.61
C ARG A 76 9.44 -3.17 -3.67
N GLY A 77 10.31 -2.28 -3.20
CA GLY A 77 10.08 -0.83 -3.28
C GLY A 77 9.91 -0.33 -4.71
N SER A 78 10.70 -0.88 -5.64
CA SER A 78 10.59 -0.58 -7.08
C SER A 78 9.26 -1.05 -7.66
N LEU A 79 8.79 -2.25 -7.27
CA LEU A 79 7.48 -2.78 -7.65
C LEU A 79 6.35 -1.91 -7.09
N ASN A 80 6.44 -1.50 -5.82
CA ASN A 80 5.38 -0.74 -5.15
C ASN A 80 5.04 0.56 -5.89
N GLY A 81 6.05 1.36 -6.25
CA GLY A 81 5.84 2.62 -6.94
C GLY A 81 5.42 2.45 -8.40
N SER A 82 5.97 1.45 -9.09
CA SER A 82 5.71 1.25 -10.51
C SER A 82 4.34 0.63 -10.81
N LEU A 83 3.88 -0.35 -10.01
CA LEU A 83 2.57 -0.98 -10.20
C LEU A 83 1.42 0.02 -10.08
N LEU A 84 1.49 0.93 -9.11
CA LEU A 84 0.47 1.97 -8.92
C LEU A 84 0.44 2.92 -10.12
N LEU A 85 1.60 3.44 -10.53
CA LEU A 85 1.71 4.34 -11.68
C LEU A 85 1.28 3.66 -12.99
N LEU A 86 1.66 2.39 -13.18
CA LEU A 86 1.28 1.62 -14.36
C LEU A 86 -0.23 1.38 -14.40
N THR A 87 -0.85 1.11 -13.25
CA THR A 87 -2.31 0.97 -13.14
C THR A 87 -3.02 2.26 -13.52
N ILE A 88 -2.60 3.41 -12.96
CA ILE A 88 -3.18 4.72 -13.28
C ILE A 88 -2.96 5.05 -14.76
N ALA A 89 -1.76 4.82 -15.29
CA ALA A 89 -1.46 5.02 -16.71
C ALA A 89 -2.35 4.15 -17.60
N ALA A 90 -2.47 2.85 -17.30
CA ALA A 90 -3.32 1.92 -18.04
C ALA A 90 -4.79 2.33 -18.03
N MET A 91 -5.31 2.77 -16.87
CA MET A 91 -6.68 3.29 -16.76
C MET A 91 -6.91 4.48 -17.69
N PHE A 92 -6.00 5.45 -17.71
CA PHE A 92 -6.11 6.61 -18.59
C PHE A 92 -5.93 6.25 -20.06
N LEU A 93 -4.95 5.40 -20.41
CA LEU A 93 -4.73 4.96 -21.79
C LEU A 93 -5.94 4.19 -22.35
N ALA A 94 -6.57 3.35 -21.53
CA ALA A 94 -7.80 2.63 -21.90
C ALA A 94 -9.06 3.49 -21.79
N ASN A 95 -8.92 4.78 -21.44
CA ASN A 95 -10.01 5.74 -21.26
C ASN A 95 -11.12 5.21 -20.34
N LEU A 96 -10.71 4.56 -19.25
CA LEU A 96 -11.62 4.00 -18.24
C LEU A 96 -12.25 5.12 -17.41
N ASP A 97 -13.55 4.97 -17.11
CA ASP A 97 -14.25 5.90 -16.23
C ASP A 97 -13.70 5.81 -14.80
N TRP A 98 -13.15 6.92 -14.31
CA TRP A 98 -12.61 7.02 -12.96
C TRP A 98 -13.66 6.67 -11.89
N ALA A 99 -14.93 7.01 -12.10
CA ALA A 99 -16.00 6.73 -11.13
C ALA A 99 -16.20 5.23 -10.87
N ILE A 100 -15.92 4.40 -11.88
CA ILE A 100 -16.06 2.93 -11.80
C ILE A 100 -14.74 2.28 -11.40
N TRP A 101 -13.62 2.74 -11.96
CA TRP A 101 -12.35 2.02 -11.94
C TRP A 101 -11.33 2.49 -10.87
N TRP A 102 -11.61 3.58 -10.13
CA TRP A 102 -10.77 4.01 -9.01
C TRP A 102 -10.45 2.91 -7.98
N PRO A 103 -11.29 1.88 -7.72
CA PRO A 103 -10.95 0.84 -6.76
C PRO A 103 -9.70 0.02 -7.16
N LEU A 104 -9.30 -0.01 -8.43
CA LEU A 104 -8.03 -0.61 -8.85
C LEU A 104 -6.82 0.05 -8.15
N VAL A 105 -6.89 1.36 -7.91
CA VAL A 105 -5.88 2.15 -7.20
C VAL A 105 -5.81 1.77 -5.72
N VAL A 106 -6.87 1.18 -5.16
CA VAL A 106 -6.89 0.62 -3.80
C VAL A 106 -6.39 -0.83 -3.79
N ILE A 107 -6.85 -1.63 -4.75
CA ILE A 107 -6.48 -3.05 -4.86
C ILE A 107 -4.98 -3.22 -4.98
N VAL A 108 -4.32 -2.42 -5.82
CA VAL A 108 -2.88 -2.57 -6.11
C VAL A 108 -2.00 -2.38 -4.87
N PRO A 109 -2.11 -1.29 -4.09
CA PRO A 109 -1.48 -1.17 -2.77
C PRO A 109 -1.86 -2.30 -1.82
N GLY A 110 -3.10 -2.78 -1.85
CA GLY A 110 -3.54 -3.95 -1.08
C GLY A 110 -2.73 -5.22 -1.41
N ILE A 111 -2.56 -5.54 -2.70
CA ILE A 111 -1.72 -6.66 -3.17
C ILE A 111 -0.29 -6.48 -2.67
N ILE A 112 0.25 -5.27 -2.84
CA ILE A 112 1.60 -4.91 -2.41
C ILE A 112 1.79 -5.14 -0.91
N LEU A 113 0.88 -4.65 -0.08
CA LEU A 113 0.94 -4.83 1.37
C LEU A 113 0.82 -6.31 1.73
N LEU A 114 -0.08 -7.06 1.08
CA LEU A 114 -0.24 -8.49 1.30
C LEU A 114 1.05 -9.26 1.00
N LEU A 115 1.66 -9.03 -0.16
CA LEU A 115 2.93 -9.64 -0.56
C LEU A 115 4.11 -9.22 0.33
N ASN A 116 4.02 -8.05 0.96
CA ASN A 116 5.03 -7.55 1.89
C ASN A 116 4.88 -8.09 3.31
N GLY A 117 3.65 -8.37 3.72
CA GLY A 117 3.34 -8.89 5.03
C GLY A 117 3.52 -10.40 5.17
N PHE A 118 3.27 -11.16 4.10
CA PHE A 118 3.51 -12.60 4.09
C PHE A 118 4.88 -12.94 3.50
N SER A 119 5.65 -13.72 4.25
CA SER A 119 6.97 -14.20 3.86
C SER A 119 6.90 -15.07 2.61
N LEU A 120 7.51 -14.63 1.52
CA LEU A 120 7.72 -15.50 0.36
C LEU A 120 8.86 -16.50 0.65
N PRO A 121 8.73 -17.77 0.26
CA PRO A 121 9.79 -18.77 0.43
C PRO A 121 11.13 -18.26 -0.18
N GLY A 122 12.21 -18.28 0.61
CA GLY A 122 13.56 -17.88 0.16
C GLY A 122 13.98 -16.43 0.47
N SER A 123 13.16 -15.65 1.19
CA SER A 123 13.56 -14.31 1.66
C SER A 123 14.51 -14.40 2.88
N PHE A 124 15.42 -13.43 3.08
CA PHE A 124 16.36 -13.34 4.23
C PHE A 124 15.62 -13.09 5.56
N GLU A 125 14.68 -13.96 5.91
CA GLU A 125 13.78 -13.82 7.05
C GLU A 125 14.54 -13.94 8.38
N ARG A 126 15.60 -14.76 8.40
CA ARG A 126 16.36 -15.11 9.61
C ARG A 126 17.30 -14.00 10.09
N GLU A 127 17.73 -13.13 9.19
CA GLU A 127 18.72 -12.07 9.48
C GLU A 127 18.08 -10.73 9.86
N ARG A 128 16.74 -10.63 9.82
CA ARG A 128 16.05 -9.36 10.11
C ARG A 128 15.94 -9.09 11.61
N PRO A 129 16.03 -7.80 12.01
CA PRO A 129 15.71 -7.38 13.37
C PRO A 129 14.33 -7.91 13.80
N LEU A 130 14.24 -8.36 15.05
CA LEU A 130 13.05 -8.99 15.61
C LEU A 130 11.80 -8.09 15.45
N ALA A 131 11.96 -6.77 15.61
CA ALA A 131 10.90 -5.78 15.41
C ALA A 131 10.24 -5.83 14.01
N LEU A 132 11.03 -5.98 12.93
CA LEU A 132 10.50 -6.05 11.56
C LEU A 132 9.75 -7.37 11.31
N ARG A 133 10.11 -8.45 11.99
CA ARG A 133 9.43 -9.75 11.90
C ARG A 133 8.06 -9.70 12.59
N LEU A 134 7.94 -8.90 13.64
CA LEU A 134 6.70 -8.74 14.42
C LEU A 134 5.64 -7.91 13.70
N HIS A 135 6.03 -6.88 12.95
CA HIS A 135 5.08 -6.03 12.21
C HIS A 135 4.61 -6.62 10.88
N ARG A 136 5.30 -7.64 10.35
CA ARG A 136 4.98 -8.24 9.06
C ARG A 136 3.59 -8.85 8.95
N PRO A 137 3.15 -9.72 9.89
CA PRO A 137 1.79 -10.24 9.85
C PRO A 137 0.76 -9.11 9.80
N TRP A 138 0.97 -8.07 10.60
CA TRP A 138 0.09 -6.90 10.65
C TRP A 138 -0.03 -6.20 9.28
N ILE A 139 1.09 -6.00 8.58
CA ILE A 139 1.10 -5.47 7.20
C ILE A 139 0.31 -6.37 6.25
N GLY A 140 0.42 -7.69 6.40
CA GLY A 140 -0.28 -8.66 5.55
C GLY A 140 -1.80 -8.61 5.74
N TRP A 141 -2.25 -8.54 6.99
CA TRP A 141 -3.67 -8.38 7.33
C TRP A 141 -4.22 -7.02 6.89
N SER A 142 -3.45 -5.94 7.04
CA SER A 142 -3.83 -4.62 6.49
C SER A 142 -3.96 -4.67 4.96
N GLY A 143 -3.04 -5.34 4.27
CA GLY A 143 -3.15 -5.57 2.83
C GLY A 143 -4.41 -6.33 2.43
N LEU A 144 -4.78 -7.35 3.20
CA LEU A 144 -6.03 -8.10 2.99
C LEU A 144 -7.27 -7.23 3.22
N GLY A 145 -7.29 -6.38 4.25
CA GLY A 145 -8.37 -5.43 4.49
C GLY A 145 -8.53 -4.42 3.34
N VAL A 146 -7.42 -3.86 2.85
CA VAL A 146 -7.40 -2.95 1.70
C VAL A 146 -7.86 -3.64 0.42
N LEU A 147 -7.44 -4.89 0.19
CA LEU A 147 -7.91 -5.71 -0.94
C LEU A 147 -9.40 -5.96 -0.88
N PHE A 148 -9.91 -6.40 0.28
CA PHE A 148 -11.33 -6.65 0.49
C PHE A 148 -12.15 -5.39 0.18
N LEU A 149 -11.70 -4.23 0.67
CA LEU A 149 -12.33 -2.95 0.42
C LEU A 149 -12.32 -2.57 -1.07
N GLY A 150 -11.16 -2.66 -1.73
CA GLY A 150 -11.04 -2.36 -3.16
C GLY A 150 -11.86 -3.29 -4.05
N VAL A 151 -11.84 -4.59 -3.78
CA VAL A 151 -12.64 -5.59 -4.52
C VAL A 151 -14.13 -5.37 -4.28
N GLY A 152 -14.55 -5.14 -3.02
CA GLY A 152 -15.94 -4.88 -2.69
C GLY A 152 -16.49 -3.64 -3.39
N PHE A 153 -15.72 -2.55 -3.44
CA PHE A 153 -16.10 -1.36 -4.20
C PHE A 153 -16.15 -1.62 -5.70
N LEU A 154 -15.17 -2.33 -6.27
CA LEU A 154 -15.15 -2.62 -7.70
C LEU A 154 -16.38 -3.44 -8.13
N ILE A 155 -16.68 -4.50 -7.40
CA ILE A 155 -17.83 -5.37 -7.68
C ILE A 155 -19.15 -4.59 -7.55
N ASN A 156 -19.25 -3.71 -6.55
CA ASN A 156 -20.41 -2.83 -6.37
C ASN A 156 -20.58 -1.84 -7.54
N GLN A 157 -19.49 -1.18 -7.97
CA GLN A 157 -19.53 -0.22 -9.08
C GLN A 157 -19.80 -0.88 -10.44
N LEU A 158 -19.38 -2.13 -10.62
CA LEU A 158 -19.69 -2.91 -11.82
C LEU A 158 -21.13 -3.44 -11.81
N GLY A 159 -21.90 -3.23 -10.74
CA GLY A 159 -23.29 -3.71 -10.62
C GLY A 159 -23.40 -5.24 -10.49
N ILE A 160 -22.30 -5.94 -10.21
CA ILE A 160 -22.26 -7.40 -10.11
C ILE A 160 -22.92 -7.85 -8.79
N PHE A 161 -22.62 -7.16 -7.70
CA PHE A 161 -23.15 -7.45 -6.37
C PHE A 161 -23.11 -6.20 -5.51
N ASN A 162 -24.18 -5.92 -4.77
CA ASN A 162 -24.26 -4.80 -3.84
C ASN A 162 -24.07 -5.30 -2.39
N PRO A 163 -22.87 -5.13 -1.78
CA PRO A 163 -22.61 -5.61 -0.43
C PRO A 163 -23.46 -4.89 0.63
N ALA A 164 -23.87 -3.64 0.35
CA ALA A 164 -24.71 -2.86 1.26
C ALA A 164 -26.12 -3.44 1.43
N ALA A 165 -26.58 -4.28 0.49
CA ALA A 165 -27.85 -4.99 0.61
C ALA A 165 -27.85 -6.04 1.73
N ILE A 166 -26.69 -6.62 2.04
CA ILE A 166 -26.54 -7.59 3.14
C ILE A 166 -26.13 -6.87 4.42
N LEU A 167 -25.18 -5.93 4.30
CA LEU A 167 -24.60 -5.23 5.44
C LEU A 167 -24.34 -3.77 5.05
N PRO A 168 -25.17 -2.80 5.53
CA PRO A 168 -25.08 -1.40 5.12
C PRO A 168 -23.68 -0.80 5.26
N HIS A 169 -22.98 -1.16 6.34
CA HIS A 169 -21.61 -0.71 6.64
C HIS A 169 -20.56 -1.81 6.40
N TRP A 170 -20.70 -2.60 5.33
CA TRP A 170 -19.81 -3.71 5.00
C TRP A 170 -18.32 -3.33 4.97
N TRP A 171 -18.00 -2.09 4.61
CA TRP A 171 -16.63 -1.57 4.58
C TRP A 171 -15.96 -1.60 5.98
N ALA A 172 -16.74 -1.61 7.06
CA ALA A 172 -16.22 -1.76 8.42
C ALA A 172 -15.48 -3.10 8.62
N ILE A 173 -15.84 -4.15 7.87
CA ILE A 173 -15.13 -5.43 7.87
C ILE A 173 -13.67 -5.23 7.46
N ALA A 174 -13.38 -4.34 6.51
CA ALA A 174 -12.02 -4.03 6.07
C ALA A 174 -11.13 -3.51 7.21
N ILE A 175 -11.72 -2.85 8.20
CA ILE A 175 -11.04 -2.31 9.40
C ILE A 175 -10.85 -3.41 10.45
N LEU A 176 -11.81 -4.33 10.55
CA LEU A 176 -11.73 -5.45 11.49
C LEU A 176 -10.70 -6.50 11.08
N ILE A 177 -10.41 -6.66 9.79
CA ILE A 177 -9.38 -7.59 9.28
C ILE A 177 -7.97 -7.30 9.87
N PRO A 178 -7.41 -6.08 9.79
CA PRO A 178 -6.12 -5.77 10.44
C PRO A 178 -6.18 -5.83 11.96
N ALA A 179 -7.33 -5.52 12.58
CA ALA A 179 -7.51 -5.71 14.01
C ALA A 179 -7.34 -7.20 14.38
N PHE A 180 -8.03 -8.10 13.68
CA PHE A 180 -7.88 -9.55 13.88
C PHE A 180 -6.41 -10.00 13.71
N GLY A 181 -5.73 -9.48 12.68
CA GLY A 181 -4.32 -9.73 12.47
C GLY A 181 -3.41 -9.32 13.63
N GLY A 182 -3.72 -8.20 14.27
CA GLY A 182 -3.02 -7.72 15.45
C GLY A 182 -3.27 -8.60 16.69
N ILE A 183 -4.49 -9.13 16.87
CA ILE A 183 -4.79 -10.11 17.95
C ILE A 183 -3.93 -11.36 17.78
N VAL A 184 -3.91 -11.95 16.57
CA VAL A 184 -3.12 -13.14 16.26
C VAL A 184 -1.63 -12.89 16.51
N THR A 185 -1.15 -11.71 16.15
CA THR A 185 0.25 -11.31 16.35
C THR A 185 0.59 -11.17 17.84
N ALA A 186 -0.27 -10.50 18.62
CA ALA A 186 -0.11 -10.36 20.06
C ALA A 186 -0.11 -11.72 20.77
N PHE A 187 -1.03 -12.61 20.39
CA PHE A 187 -1.10 -13.95 20.97
C PHE A 187 0.16 -14.78 20.66
N ARG A 188 0.65 -14.75 19.41
CA ARG A 188 1.91 -15.41 19.04
C ARG A 188 3.11 -14.86 19.81
N LEU A 189 3.15 -13.55 20.02
CA LEU A 189 4.17 -12.89 20.83
C LEU A 189 4.18 -13.40 22.27
N LEU A 190 3.00 -13.44 22.91
CA LEU A 190 2.84 -13.95 24.27
C LEU A 190 3.22 -15.43 24.38
N ALA A 191 2.80 -16.25 23.41
CA ALA A 191 3.11 -17.68 23.38
C ALA A 191 4.60 -17.98 23.12
N SER A 192 5.34 -17.07 22.47
CA SER A 192 6.75 -17.29 22.10
C SER A 192 7.73 -17.22 23.28
N GLY A 193 7.31 -16.78 24.47
CA GLY A 193 8.16 -16.70 25.67
C GLY A 193 9.32 -15.69 25.61
N ASN A 194 9.56 -15.06 24.45
CA ASN A 194 10.74 -14.22 24.17
C ASN A 194 10.66 -12.77 24.69
N GLY A 195 10.04 -12.56 25.86
CA GLY A 195 10.33 -11.41 26.73
C GLY A 195 9.93 -10.00 26.28
N PHE A 196 9.44 -9.77 25.06
CA PHE A 196 9.07 -8.41 24.63
C PHE A 196 7.59 -8.09 24.94
N GLN A 197 7.27 -8.06 26.24
CA GLN A 197 5.93 -7.75 26.76
C GLN A 197 5.38 -6.43 26.19
N TRP A 198 6.25 -5.44 25.97
CA TRP A 198 5.87 -4.15 25.41
C TRP A 198 5.35 -4.20 23.96
N ALA A 199 5.85 -5.09 23.09
CA ALA A 199 5.29 -5.22 21.72
C ALA A 199 3.97 -5.97 21.73
N ALA A 200 3.78 -6.92 22.64
CA ALA A 200 2.49 -7.58 22.79
C ALA A 200 1.44 -6.55 23.24
N ILE A 201 1.77 -5.74 24.25
CA ILE A 201 0.90 -4.65 24.74
C ILE A 201 0.63 -3.62 23.65
N SER A 202 1.64 -3.16 22.90
CA SER A 202 1.41 -2.17 21.83
C SER A 202 0.57 -2.73 20.68
N ASN A 203 0.75 -4.00 20.32
CA ASN A 203 -0.11 -4.66 19.34
C ASN A 203 -1.54 -4.78 19.85
N LEU A 204 -1.75 -5.17 21.12
CA LEU A 204 -3.09 -5.23 21.72
C LEU A 204 -3.75 -3.86 21.74
N LEU A 205 -3.05 -2.81 22.15
CA LEU A 205 -3.58 -1.44 22.15
C LEU A 205 -3.98 -0.98 20.75
N THR A 206 -3.07 -1.14 19.78
CA THR A 206 -3.33 -0.79 18.38
C THR A 206 -4.54 -1.54 17.86
N THR A 207 -4.59 -2.85 18.11
CA THR A 207 -5.69 -3.72 17.72
C THR A 207 -7.02 -3.34 18.35
N SER A 208 -7.03 -2.98 19.64
CA SER A 208 -8.22 -2.51 20.33
C SER A 208 -8.74 -1.22 19.71
N ILE A 209 -7.87 -0.28 19.33
CA ILE A 209 -8.27 0.96 18.65
C ILE A 209 -8.95 0.63 17.31
N PHE A 210 -8.30 -0.16 16.45
CA PHE A 210 -8.88 -0.56 15.16
C PHE A 210 -10.16 -1.39 15.33
N GLY A 211 -10.20 -2.28 16.31
CA GLY A 211 -11.35 -3.13 16.61
C GLY A 211 -12.55 -2.31 17.08
N ILE A 212 -12.35 -1.38 18.02
CA ILE A 212 -13.39 -0.45 18.48
C ILE A 212 -13.91 0.37 17.30
N VAL A 213 -13.02 1.00 16.53
CA VAL A 213 -13.38 1.78 15.34
C VAL A 213 -14.18 0.94 14.34
N GLY A 214 -13.74 -0.29 14.06
CA GLY A 214 -14.42 -1.22 13.17
C GLY A 214 -15.81 -1.62 13.68
N VAL A 215 -15.97 -1.86 14.99
CA VAL A 215 -17.28 -2.18 15.59
C VAL A 215 -18.23 -1.00 15.52
N ILE A 216 -17.77 0.23 15.84
CA ILE A 216 -18.57 1.45 15.74
C ILE A 216 -19.04 1.68 14.30
N ALA A 217 -18.10 1.55 13.35
CA ALA A 217 -18.40 1.66 11.93
C ALA A 217 -19.42 0.61 11.49
N LEU A 218 -19.29 -0.64 11.96
CA LEU A 218 -20.17 -1.75 11.61
C LEU A 218 -21.59 -1.56 12.15
N THR A 219 -21.73 -1.04 13.37
CA THR A 219 -23.03 -0.80 14.01
C THR A 219 -23.71 0.48 13.52
N GLY A 220 -23.01 1.34 12.78
CA GLY A 220 -23.52 2.64 12.37
C GLY A 220 -23.69 3.60 13.54
N LEU A 221 -22.96 3.40 14.64
CA LEU A 221 -23.06 4.24 15.83
C LEU A 221 -22.45 5.62 15.56
N ASP A 222 -23.18 6.67 15.94
CA ASP A 222 -22.75 8.04 15.71
C ASP A 222 -21.40 8.33 16.38
N TRP A 223 -20.44 8.82 15.59
CA TRP A 223 -19.09 9.19 16.08
C TRP A 223 -19.13 10.22 17.21
N ASN A 224 -20.18 11.05 17.25
CA ASN A 224 -20.40 12.03 18.31
C ASN A 224 -20.64 11.40 19.69
N LEU A 225 -21.10 10.14 19.73
CA LEU A 225 -21.31 9.40 20.99
C LEU A 225 -20.00 8.87 21.58
N LEU A 226 -18.90 8.87 20.83
CA LEU A 226 -17.61 8.37 21.32
C LEU A 226 -17.03 9.23 22.41
N PHE A 227 -17.12 10.56 22.27
CA PHE A 227 -16.59 11.48 23.26
C PHE A 227 -17.25 11.27 24.64
N PRO A 228 -18.59 11.21 24.79
CA PRO A 228 -19.26 10.81 26.02
C PRO A 228 -18.83 9.44 26.55
N ILE A 229 -18.73 8.42 25.69
CA ILE A 229 -18.34 7.06 26.10
C ILE A 229 -16.91 7.06 26.68
N PHE A 230 -15.98 7.77 26.05
CA PHE A 230 -14.60 7.91 26.55
C PHE A 230 -14.56 8.62 27.90
N ILE A 231 -15.36 9.69 28.09
CA ILE A 231 -15.45 10.38 29.38
C ILE A 231 -15.98 9.44 30.46
N ILE A 232 -17.06 8.70 30.19
CA ILE A 232 -17.65 7.76 31.14
C ILE A 232 -16.65 6.66 31.51
N ALA A 233 -16.00 6.05 30.51
CA ALA A 233 -14.99 5.02 30.73
C ALA A 233 -13.79 5.54 31.54
N THR A 234 -13.33 6.75 31.26
CA THR A 234 -12.24 7.41 32.00
C THR A 234 -12.66 7.69 33.45
N GLY A 235 -13.89 8.19 33.67
CA GLY A 235 -14.44 8.41 35.01
C GLY A 235 -14.53 7.12 35.83
N ILE A 236 -14.99 6.02 35.23
CA ILE A 236 -15.04 4.70 35.87
C ILE A 236 -13.63 4.20 36.22
N LEU A 237 -12.65 4.34 35.32
CA LEU A 237 -11.27 3.95 35.58
C LEU A 237 -10.64 4.73 36.74
N LEU A 238 -10.90 6.05 36.82
CA LEU A 238 -10.44 6.87 37.92
C LEU A 238 -11.08 6.44 39.25
N LEU A 239 -12.39 6.16 39.27
CA LEU A 239 -13.08 5.65 40.47
C LEU A 239 -12.48 4.31 40.92
N LEU A 240 -12.32 3.35 40.02
CA LEU A 240 -11.74 2.04 40.33
C LEU A 240 -10.27 2.13 40.77
N GLY A 241 -9.51 3.09 40.22
CA GLY A 241 -8.13 3.35 40.63
C GLY A 241 -8.01 3.95 42.03
N VAL A 242 -9.00 4.75 42.45
CA VAL A 242 -9.08 5.31 43.81
C VAL A 242 -9.36 4.22 44.85
N PHE A 243 -10.19 3.21 44.52
CA PHE A 243 -10.50 2.09 45.42
C PHE A 243 -9.40 1.02 45.52
N ARG A 244 -8.30 1.16 44.78
CA ARG A 244 -7.15 0.23 44.79
C ARG A 244 -5.98 0.69 45.67
N ARG A 245 -6.13 1.80 46.39
CA ARG A 245 -5.21 2.26 47.46
C ARG A 245 -5.84 2.04 48.82
#